data_AF-M9LGW8-F1
#
_entry.id   AF-M9LGW8-F1
#
_cell.length_a   1.000
_cell.length_b   1.000
_cell.length_c   1.000
_cell.angle_alpha   90.00
_cell.angle_beta   90.00
_cell.angle_gamma   90.00
#
_symmetry.space_group_name_H-M   'P 1'
#
loop_
_entity.id
_entity.type
_entity.pdbx_description
1 polymer ?
#
loop_
_entity_poly.entity_id
_entity_poly.type
_entity_poly.pdbx_seq_one_letter_code
_entity_poly.pdbx_strand_id
1 'polypeptide(L)'
;MKASKLYSVQCISPVHIGTGQGVGVIDMPMMRERVTEWPLIPGSSMKGARRDDYTRKGRPEAWLHAAFGKGGDQDGNAGAIVFSDCRIFAFPLASRCGVFAYVTCPLAIDRLSRDAAAVGCRIPAADVAEWRSILDQGHGHSGPVIVGSESVVVHEGNVIIDEFQFQAEECASFGEWAGRIAAQLGMDSSSLAQRLVLVSDEAFHYFATMCCEITPRIRIDSETSTVKDGALWYEEYLPAETIMYGIVWCDRIPGVSPSLTTSGLLDEVAGEVVMQIGGNTSVGKGLVKCAYVKEGER
;
A
#
# COMPACT_ATOMS: atom_id res chain seq x y z
N MET A 1 -5.55 5.95 -20.58
CA MET A 1 -6.66 6.74 -20.01
C MET A 1 -6.23 8.22 -20.05
N LYS A 2 -7.09 9.21 -20.39
CA LYS A 2 -6.62 10.59 -20.69
C LYS A 2 -6.38 11.50 -19.47
N ALA A 3 -7.03 11.22 -18.34
CA ALA A 3 -6.88 11.97 -17.09
C ALA A 3 -6.75 10.97 -15.94
N SER A 4 -5.53 10.48 -15.71
CA SER A 4 -5.22 9.47 -14.70
C SER A 4 -3.83 9.67 -14.12
N LYS A 5 -3.63 9.29 -12.87
CA LYS A 5 -2.35 9.34 -12.15
C LYS A 5 -2.14 8.04 -11.40
N LEU A 6 -0.89 7.63 -11.26
CA LEU A 6 -0.47 6.65 -10.28
C LEU A 6 -0.34 7.37 -8.93
N TYR A 7 -0.69 6.70 -7.83
CA TYR A 7 -0.40 7.18 -6.48
C TYR A 7 0.18 6.05 -5.64
N SER A 8 0.98 6.42 -4.66
CA SER A 8 1.54 5.53 -3.65
C SER A 8 0.95 5.84 -2.28
N VAL A 9 0.99 4.85 -1.39
CA VAL A 9 0.60 4.96 0.01
C VAL A 9 1.66 4.28 0.86
N GLN A 10 2.25 5.01 1.80
CA GLN A 10 3.10 4.46 2.86
C GLN A 10 2.34 4.50 4.17
N CYS A 11 2.27 3.37 4.87
CA CYS A 11 1.66 3.30 6.19
C CYS A 11 2.58 3.95 7.23
N ILE A 12 2.13 4.99 7.92
CA ILE A 12 2.91 5.63 9.01
C ILE A 12 2.63 4.91 10.34
N SER A 13 1.40 4.43 10.51
CA SER A 13 0.96 3.61 11.64
C SER A 13 0.29 2.35 11.11
N PRO A 14 0.12 1.29 11.93
CA PRO A 14 -0.60 0.12 11.48
C PRO A 14 -2.02 0.47 11.02
N VAL A 15 -2.47 -0.12 9.91
CA VAL A 15 -3.73 0.23 9.24
C VAL A 15 -4.72 -0.93 9.36
N HIS A 16 -5.94 -0.63 9.80
CA HIS A 16 -7.04 -1.61 9.83
C HIS A 16 -8.19 -1.15 8.94
N ILE A 17 -8.39 -1.82 7.82
CA ILE A 17 -9.60 -1.69 7.00
C ILE A 17 -10.36 -3.00 7.13
N GLY A 18 -11.25 -3.08 8.11
CA GLY A 18 -11.98 -4.29 8.43
C GLY A 18 -12.97 -4.72 7.35
N THR A 19 -13.17 -6.03 7.21
CA THR A 19 -14.22 -6.62 6.36
C THR A 19 -15.51 -6.93 7.14
N GLY A 20 -15.59 -6.52 8.41
CA GLY A 20 -16.60 -6.94 9.36
C GLY A 20 -16.06 -7.99 10.32
N GLN A 21 -16.95 -8.75 10.97
CA GLN A 21 -16.55 -9.87 11.81
C GLN A 21 -16.18 -11.08 10.94
N GLY A 22 -14.99 -11.63 11.16
CA GLY A 22 -14.52 -12.85 10.55
C GLY A 22 -15.15 -14.09 11.20
N VAL A 23 -15.12 -15.21 10.46
CA VAL A 23 -15.55 -16.54 10.95
C VAL A 23 -14.35 -17.42 11.36
N GLY A 24 -13.14 -16.87 11.28
CA GLY A 24 -11.88 -17.56 11.53
C GLY A 24 -11.31 -17.28 12.93
N VAL A 25 -10.02 -17.57 13.10
CA VAL A 25 -9.28 -17.31 14.35
C VAL A 25 -9.05 -15.82 14.63
N ILE A 26 -9.21 -14.98 13.61
CA ILE A 26 -9.16 -13.52 13.72
C ILE A 26 -10.60 -12.99 13.69
N ASP A 27 -11.04 -12.37 14.78
CA ASP A 27 -12.39 -11.82 14.90
C ASP A 27 -12.61 -10.65 13.94
N MET A 28 -11.60 -9.80 13.76
CA MET A 28 -11.65 -8.61 12.92
C MET A 28 -10.52 -8.63 11.87
N PRO A 29 -10.68 -9.39 10.78
CA PRO A 29 -9.70 -9.46 9.71
C PRO A 29 -9.72 -8.19 8.85
N MET A 30 -8.57 -7.85 8.27
CA MET A 30 -8.47 -6.74 7.33
C MET A 30 -8.86 -7.16 5.90
N MET A 31 -9.04 -6.17 5.03
CA MET A 31 -9.34 -6.39 3.61
C MET A 31 -8.16 -7.03 2.86
N ARG A 32 -8.46 -8.06 2.07
CA ARG A 32 -7.49 -8.80 1.25
C ARG A 32 -8.03 -9.01 -0.16
N GLU A 33 -7.15 -9.06 -1.16
CA GLU A 33 -7.50 -9.46 -2.52
C GLU A 33 -7.91 -10.93 -2.53
N ARG A 34 -9.04 -11.28 -3.16
CA ARG A 34 -9.58 -12.65 -3.08
C ARG A 34 -8.65 -13.74 -3.63
N VAL A 35 -7.89 -13.43 -4.67
CA VAL A 35 -7.09 -14.41 -5.43
C VAL A 35 -5.71 -14.65 -4.82
N THR A 36 -5.04 -13.58 -4.40
CA THR A 36 -3.68 -13.64 -3.82
C THR A 36 -3.69 -13.66 -2.29
N GLU A 37 -4.83 -13.30 -1.69
CA GLU A 37 -4.99 -13.04 -0.26
C GLU A 37 -4.09 -11.92 0.26
N TRP A 38 -3.43 -11.14 -0.62
CA TRP A 38 -2.58 -10.04 -0.21
C TRP A 38 -3.40 -8.88 0.36
N PRO A 39 -2.85 -8.13 1.34
CA PRO A 39 -3.52 -6.97 1.91
C PRO A 39 -3.89 -5.95 0.84
N LEU A 40 -5.10 -5.39 0.97
CA LEU A 40 -5.69 -4.48 0.00
C LEU A 40 -6.32 -3.29 0.72
N ILE A 41 -6.11 -2.07 0.22
CA ILE A 41 -6.91 -0.92 0.62
C ILE A 41 -7.95 -0.66 -0.47
N PRO A 42 -9.26 -0.78 -0.20
CA PRO A 42 -10.28 -0.51 -1.21
C PRO A 42 -10.21 0.93 -1.73
N GLY A 43 -10.51 1.10 -3.01
CA GLY A 43 -10.60 2.43 -3.63
C GLY A 43 -11.69 3.28 -2.98
N SER A 44 -12.76 2.65 -2.46
CA SER A 44 -13.79 3.33 -1.66
C SER A 44 -13.24 3.92 -0.36
N SER A 45 -12.32 3.23 0.32
CA SER A 45 -11.65 3.73 1.52
C SER A 45 -10.75 4.92 1.20
N MET A 46 -9.96 4.85 0.12
CA MET A 46 -9.15 5.98 -0.34
C MET A 46 -10.02 7.18 -0.73
N LYS A 47 -11.09 6.92 -1.48
CA LYS A 47 -12.05 7.95 -1.93
C LYS A 47 -12.72 8.64 -0.74
N GLY A 48 -13.13 7.86 0.27
CA GLY A 48 -13.72 8.38 1.51
C GLY A 48 -12.75 9.26 2.30
N ALA A 49 -11.51 8.80 2.50
CA ALA A 49 -10.49 9.55 3.22
C ALA A 49 -10.10 10.85 2.49
N ARG A 50 -10.01 10.84 1.15
CA ARG A 50 -9.77 12.06 0.35
C ARG A 50 -10.96 13.02 0.40
N ARG A 51 -12.20 12.51 0.33
CA ARG A 51 -13.39 13.35 0.51
C ARG A 51 -13.37 14.08 1.86
N ASP A 52 -13.04 13.36 2.94
CA ASP A 52 -12.92 13.95 4.28
C ASP A 52 -11.84 15.03 4.34
N ASP A 53 -10.65 14.78 3.77
CA ASP A 53 -9.57 15.78 3.70
C ASP A 53 -10.01 17.08 3.01
N TYR A 54 -10.68 16.99 1.84
CA TYR A 54 -11.18 18.18 1.15
C TYR A 54 -12.34 18.86 1.89
N THR A 55 -13.15 18.09 2.62
CA THR A 55 -14.21 18.64 3.47
C THR A 55 -13.60 19.47 4.61
N ARG A 56 -12.57 18.95 5.29
CA ARG A 56 -11.82 19.68 6.33
C ARG A 56 -11.07 20.90 5.79
N LYS A 57 -10.64 20.87 4.52
CA LYS A 57 -10.06 22.03 3.81
C LYS A 57 -11.11 23.06 3.38
N GLY A 58 -12.39 22.86 3.67
CA GLY A 58 -13.46 23.82 3.41
C GLY A 58 -13.89 23.90 1.94
N ARG A 59 -13.72 22.83 1.15
CA ARG A 59 -14.23 22.81 -0.22
C ARG A 59 -15.76 22.87 -0.25
N PRO A 60 -16.36 23.61 -1.20
CA PRO A 60 -17.82 23.72 -1.29
C PRO A 60 -18.49 22.36 -1.54
N GLU A 61 -19.69 22.16 -0.98
CA GLU A 61 -20.52 20.96 -1.19
C GLU A 61 -20.73 20.62 -2.67
N ALA A 62 -20.97 21.63 -3.51
CA ALA A 62 -21.13 21.42 -4.96
C ALA A 62 -19.87 20.79 -5.60
N TRP A 63 -18.69 21.20 -5.14
CA TRP A 63 -17.41 20.63 -5.60
C TRP A 63 -17.24 19.20 -5.05
N LEU A 64 -17.52 18.97 -3.76
CA LEU A 64 -17.44 17.65 -3.14
C LEU A 64 -18.37 16.64 -3.82
N HIS A 65 -19.59 17.05 -4.16
CA HIS A 65 -20.55 16.22 -4.91
C HIS A 65 -20.12 15.95 -6.34
N ALA A 66 -19.49 16.91 -7.02
CA ALA A 66 -18.95 16.68 -8.35
C ALA A 66 -17.76 15.70 -8.32
N ALA A 67 -16.83 15.88 -7.38
CA ALA A 67 -15.63 15.07 -7.27
C ALA A 67 -15.90 13.67 -6.69
N PHE A 68 -16.64 13.57 -5.59
CA PHE A 68 -16.81 12.34 -4.81
C PHE A 68 -18.21 11.74 -4.88
N GLY A 69 -19.18 12.46 -5.41
CA GLY A 69 -20.57 12.02 -5.54
C GLY A 69 -21.39 12.34 -4.29
N LYS A 70 -22.68 12.03 -4.34
CA LYS A 70 -23.66 12.22 -3.26
C LYS A 70 -24.53 10.97 -3.18
N GLY A 71 -24.76 10.49 -1.96
CA GLY A 71 -25.73 9.43 -1.71
C GLY A 71 -27.16 9.96 -1.78
N GLY A 72 -28.08 9.13 -2.28
CA GLY A 72 -29.51 9.44 -2.33
C GLY A 72 -30.24 8.53 -3.30
N ASP A 73 -31.44 8.09 -2.93
CA ASP A 73 -32.22 7.11 -3.71
C ASP A 73 -32.73 7.69 -5.04
N GLN A 74 -32.96 9.00 -5.10
CA GLN A 74 -33.47 9.70 -6.29
C GLN A 74 -32.57 10.86 -6.74
N ASP A 75 -31.87 11.53 -5.81
CA ASP A 75 -31.01 12.70 -6.08
C ASP A 75 -29.51 12.41 -5.89
N GLY A 76 -29.12 11.13 -5.97
CA GLY A 76 -27.74 10.69 -5.90
C GLY A 76 -26.98 10.96 -7.21
N ASN A 77 -25.66 11.12 -7.12
CA ASN A 77 -24.79 11.22 -8.30
C ASN A 77 -23.47 10.48 -8.08
N ALA A 78 -22.94 9.90 -9.15
CA ALA A 78 -21.59 9.34 -9.15
C ALA A 78 -20.55 10.45 -9.04
N GLY A 79 -19.48 10.27 -8.26
CA GLY A 79 -18.37 11.22 -8.24
C GLY A 79 -17.42 11.02 -9.42
N ALA A 80 -16.92 12.11 -10.00
CA ALA A 80 -16.00 12.08 -11.13
C ALA A 80 -14.62 11.48 -10.78
N ILE A 81 -14.14 11.65 -9.55
CA ILE A 81 -12.85 11.11 -9.11
C ILE A 81 -13.04 9.65 -8.69
N VAL A 82 -12.30 8.78 -9.34
CA VAL A 82 -12.35 7.34 -9.11
C VAL A 82 -10.97 6.87 -8.66
N PHE A 83 -10.94 6.20 -7.51
CA PHE A 83 -9.77 5.53 -6.98
C PHE A 83 -9.92 4.04 -7.24
N SER A 84 -8.88 3.41 -7.79
CA SER A 84 -8.76 1.96 -7.76
C SER A 84 -8.45 1.49 -6.35
N ASP A 85 -8.55 0.19 -6.12
CA ASP A 85 -7.98 -0.40 -4.92
C ASP A 85 -6.46 -0.22 -4.90
N CYS A 86 -5.88 0.01 -3.71
CA CYS A 86 -4.44 0.06 -3.51
C CYS A 86 -3.90 -1.34 -3.29
N ARG A 87 -3.00 -1.77 -4.16
CA ARG A 87 -2.31 -3.05 -4.11
C ARG A 87 -1.00 -2.91 -3.37
N ILE A 88 -0.63 -3.93 -2.63
CA ILE A 88 0.68 -3.97 -1.97
C ILE A 88 1.81 -3.98 -2.99
N PHE A 89 2.89 -3.24 -2.70
CA PHE A 89 4.14 -3.24 -3.47
C PHE A 89 5.30 -3.78 -2.64
N ALA A 90 5.46 -3.31 -1.41
CA ALA A 90 6.50 -3.77 -0.50
C ALA A 90 5.94 -3.95 0.91
N PHE A 91 6.27 -5.09 1.53
CA PHE A 91 5.82 -5.47 2.87
C PHE A 91 7.01 -5.44 3.85
N PRO A 92 6.90 -4.74 4.99
CA PRO A 92 8.00 -4.62 5.94
C PRO A 92 8.02 -5.83 6.87
N LEU A 93 9.21 -6.41 7.04
CA LEU A 93 9.43 -7.55 7.92
C LEU A 93 10.66 -7.33 8.78
N ALA A 94 10.62 -7.85 10.02
CA ALA A 94 11.78 -7.86 10.89
C ALA A 94 12.96 -8.53 10.17
N SER A 95 14.12 -7.89 10.24
CA SER A 95 15.35 -8.39 9.66
C SER A 95 16.44 -8.36 10.72
N ARG A 96 17.26 -9.42 10.79
CA ARG A 96 18.36 -9.50 11.77
C ARG A 96 19.32 -8.31 11.64
N CYS A 97 19.59 -7.90 10.41
CA CYS A 97 20.43 -6.75 10.10
C CYS A 97 19.58 -5.64 9.47
N GLY A 98 19.95 -4.39 9.76
CA GLY A 98 19.16 -3.24 9.35
C GLY A 98 17.84 -3.06 10.12
N VAL A 99 17.50 -3.82 11.15
CA VAL A 99 16.21 -3.72 11.89
C VAL A 99 15.03 -4.32 11.11
N PHE A 100 14.83 -3.93 9.86
CA PHE A 100 13.77 -4.47 9.00
C PHE A 100 14.15 -4.42 7.52
N ALA A 101 13.49 -5.26 6.73
CA ALA A 101 13.59 -5.32 5.27
C ALA A 101 12.23 -4.95 4.64
N TYR A 102 12.27 -4.23 3.53
CA TYR A 102 11.13 -4.14 2.62
C TYR A 102 11.17 -5.33 1.68
N VAL A 103 10.22 -6.23 1.79
CA VAL A 103 10.16 -7.41 0.92
C VAL A 103 9.21 -7.13 -0.23
N THR A 104 9.63 -7.47 -1.45
CA THR A 104 8.81 -7.43 -2.67
C THR A 104 9.07 -8.67 -3.53
N CYS A 105 8.31 -8.84 -4.62
CA CYS A 105 8.44 -9.99 -5.51
C CYS A 105 8.25 -9.59 -6.99
N PRO A 106 8.71 -10.43 -7.93
CA PRO A 106 8.49 -10.22 -9.36
C PRO A 106 7.04 -9.89 -9.73
N LEU A 107 6.04 -10.59 -9.16
CA LEU A 107 4.63 -10.34 -9.46
C LEU A 107 4.17 -8.94 -8.99
N ALA A 108 4.62 -8.46 -7.83
CA ALA A 108 4.29 -7.11 -7.36
C ALA A 108 4.89 -6.04 -8.29
N ILE A 109 6.13 -6.24 -8.76
CA ILE A 109 6.81 -5.33 -9.70
C ILE A 109 6.13 -5.33 -11.08
N ASP A 110 5.78 -6.51 -11.61
CA ASP A 110 5.06 -6.65 -12.87
C ASP A 110 3.70 -5.95 -12.82
N ARG A 111 2.96 -6.11 -11.71
CA ARG A 111 1.66 -5.45 -11.52
C ARG A 111 1.80 -3.93 -11.47
N LEU A 112 2.78 -3.41 -10.73
CA LEU A 112 3.05 -1.98 -10.68
C LEU A 112 3.39 -1.43 -12.06
N SER A 113 4.27 -2.11 -12.80
CA SER A 113 4.70 -1.72 -14.15
C SER A 113 3.53 -1.71 -15.15
N ARG A 114 2.70 -2.76 -15.12
CA ARG A 114 1.50 -2.87 -15.96
C ARG A 114 0.50 -1.75 -15.65
N ASP A 115 0.24 -1.52 -14.37
CA ASP A 115 -0.76 -0.54 -13.93
C ASP A 115 -0.28 0.90 -14.24
N ALA A 116 1.03 1.19 -14.05
CA ALA A 116 1.64 2.45 -14.46
C ALA A 116 1.55 2.67 -15.98
N ALA A 117 1.83 1.66 -16.78
CA ALA A 117 1.72 1.72 -18.24
C ALA A 117 0.27 1.99 -18.70
N ALA A 118 -0.73 1.39 -18.05
CA ALA A 118 -2.15 1.59 -18.38
C ALA A 118 -2.62 3.06 -18.23
N VAL A 119 -1.98 3.80 -17.33
CA VAL A 119 -2.26 5.23 -17.09
C VAL A 119 -1.26 6.17 -17.75
N GLY A 120 -0.30 5.64 -18.51
CA GLY A 120 0.74 6.44 -19.17
C GLY A 120 1.78 7.02 -18.21
N CYS A 121 1.85 6.51 -16.97
CA CYS A 121 2.87 6.91 -16.00
C CYS A 121 4.18 6.18 -16.31
N ARG A 122 5.25 6.93 -16.57
CA ARG A 122 6.59 6.35 -16.75
C ARG A 122 7.20 6.06 -15.38
N ILE A 123 7.55 4.81 -15.15
CA ILE A 123 8.36 4.37 -14.00
C ILE A 123 9.68 3.77 -14.51
N PRO A 124 10.72 3.67 -13.67
CA PRO A 124 11.97 3.00 -14.04
C PRO A 124 11.72 1.57 -14.53
N ALA A 125 12.29 1.22 -15.69
CA ALA A 125 12.20 -0.13 -16.24
C ALA A 125 12.88 -1.12 -15.28
N ALA A 126 12.22 -2.26 -15.06
CA ALA A 126 12.69 -3.34 -14.20
C ALA A 126 13.14 -4.54 -15.03
N ASP A 127 14.31 -5.11 -14.70
CA ASP A 127 14.86 -6.30 -15.36
C ASP A 127 14.29 -7.59 -14.74
N VAL A 128 12.96 -7.67 -14.64
CA VAL A 128 12.24 -8.75 -13.92
C VAL A 128 12.60 -10.14 -14.44
N ALA A 129 12.85 -10.28 -15.75
CA ALA A 129 13.23 -11.56 -16.35
C ALA A 129 14.60 -12.06 -15.86
N GLU A 130 15.57 -11.15 -15.72
CA GLU A 130 16.90 -11.48 -15.17
C GLU A 130 16.77 -11.87 -13.70
N TRP A 131 16.06 -11.05 -12.92
CA TRP A 131 15.88 -11.28 -11.50
C TRP A 131 15.13 -12.58 -11.20
N ARG A 132 14.09 -12.92 -11.98
CA ARG A 132 13.42 -14.23 -11.88
C ARG A 132 14.39 -15.39 -12.10
N SER A 133 15.27 -15.30 -13.09
CA SER A 133 16.22 -16.39 -13.37
C SER A 133 17.19 -16.67 -12.20
N ILE A 134 17.48 -15.67 -11.38
CA ILE A 134 18.29 -15.82 -10.16
C ILE A 134 17.45 -16.47 -9.07
N LEU A 135 16.23 -15.96 -8.82
CA LEU A 135 15.32 -16.50 -7.79
C LEU A 135 14.93 -17.96 -8.04
N ASP A 136 14.75 -18.35 -9.30
CA ASP A 136 14.35 -19.70 -9.73
C ASP A 136 15.45 -20.77 -9.48
N GLN A 137 16.66 -20.36 -9.08
CA GLN A 137 17.72 -21.29 -8.65
C GLN A 137 17.40 -21.97 -7.31
N GLY A 138 16.36 -21.52 -6.60
CA GLY A 138 15.83 -22.17 -5.41
C GLY A 138 14.32 -22.34 -5.44
N HIS A 139 13.77 -22.93 -4.38
CA HIS A 139 12.32 -23.14 -4.22
C HIS A 139 11.85 -22.65 -2.86
N GLY A 140 10.68 -21.99 -2.83
CA GLY A 140 10.03 -21.55 -1.59
C GLY A 140 10.90 -20.61 -0.74
N HIS A 141 11.12 -20.99 0.52
CA HIS A 141 11.83 -20.18 1.53
C HIS A 141 13.31 -20.54 1.70
N SER A 142 13.91 -21.27 0.75
CA SER A 142 15.31 -21.70 0.81
C SER A 142 16.11 -21.34 -0.44
N GLY A 143 15.59 -20.42 -1.26
CA GLY A 143 16.27 -19.92 -2.47
C GLY A 143 17.12 -18.67 -2.23
N PRO A 144 17.84 -18.20 -3.26
CA PRO A 144 18.49 -16.92 -3.21
C PRO A 144 17.47 -15.78 -3.15
N VAL A 145 17.89 -14.64 -2.62
CA VAL A 145 17.15 -13.38 -2.64
C VAL A 145 18.04 -12.29 -3.20
N ILE A 146 17.45 -11.33 -3.92
CA ILE A 146 18.22 -10.25 -4.54
C ILE A 146 18.16 -9.01 -3.67
N VAL A 147 19.32 -8.37 -3.52
CA VAL A 147 19.50 -7.12 -2.78
C VAL A 147 20.39 -6.14 -3.55
N GLY A 148 20.26 -4.85 -3.28
CA GLY A 148 21.19 -3.86 -3.82
C GLY A 148 22.59 -4.01 -3.21
N SER A 149 23.63 -3.57 -3.93
CA SER A 149 25.02 -3.66 -3.45
C SER A 149 25.32 -2.84 -2.18
N GLU A 150 24.49 -1.84 -1.85
CA GLU A 150 24.59 -1.05 -0.61
C GLU A 150 23.59 -1.52 0.47
N SER A 151 23.10 -2.75 0.36
CA SER A 151 22.08 -3.27 1.26
C SER A 151 22.58 -3.37 2.70
N VAL A 152 21.78 -2.85 3.64
CA VAL A 152 22.08 -2.89 5.08
C VAL A 152 21.50 -4.12 5.78
N VAL A 153 20.78 -4.97 5.04
CA VAL A 153 20.14 -6.18 5.58
C VAL A 153 20.97 -7.45 5.37
N VAL A 154 22.10 -7.36 4.64
CA VAL A 154 23.02 -8.47 4.40
C VAL A 154 23.99 -8.62 5.56
N HIS A 155 24.22 -9.86 5.98
CA HIS A 155 25.26 -10.23 6.94
C HIS A 155 25.88 -11.56 6.53
N GLU A 156 27.21 -11.55 6.32
CA GLU A 156 27.97 -12.74 5.95
C GLU A 156 27.37 -13.49 4.74
N GLY A 157 26.94 -12.74 3.70
CA GLY A 157 26.35 -13.29 2.48
C GLY A 157 24.92 -13.82 2.63
N ASN A 158 24.26 -13.57 3.77
CA ASN A 158 22.89 -14.01 4.04
C ASN A 158 21.97 -12.83 4.35
N VAL A 159 20.68 -13.01 4.10
CA VAL A 159 19.59 -12.15 4.61
C VAL A 159 18.70 -13.01 5.50
N ILE A 160 18.44 -12.56 6.72
CA ILE A 160 17.57 -13.26 7.66
C ILE A 160 16.35 -12.40 7.92
N ILE A 161 15.20 -12.83 7.39
CA ILE A 161 13.93 -12.12 7.43
C ILE A 161 12.93 -12.99 8.20
N ASP A 162 12.38 -12.41 9.26
CA ASP A 162 11.56 -13.14 10.23
C ASP A 162 12.31 -14.37 10.76
N GLU A 163 11.79 -15.58 10.52
CA GLU A 163 12.45 -16.85 10.89
C GLU A 163 13.25 -17.50 9.75
N PHE A 164 13.26 -16.91 8.55
CA PHE A 164 13.85 -17.52 7.36
C PHE A 164 15.21 -16.93 7.03
N GLN A 165 16.14 -17.80 6.66
CA GLN A 165 17.47 -17.43 6.18
C GLN A 165 17.58 -17.69 4.69
N PHE A 166 18.02 -16.67 3.95
CA PHE A 166 18.22 -16.72 2.51
C PHE A 166 19.67 -16.39 2.14
N GLN A 167 20.15 -16.97 1.05
CA GLN A 167 21.41 -16.56 0.43
C GLN A 167 21.22 -15.22 -0.29
N ALA A 168 22.08 -14.24 0.00
CA ALA A 168 22.01 -12.93 -0.63
C ALA A 168 22.73 -12.93 -1.98
N GLU A 169 22.03 -12.52 -3.03
CA GLU A 169 22.58 -12.24 -4.35
C GLU A 169 22.61 -10.72 -4.56
N GLU A 170 23.81 -10.13 -4.52
CA GLU A 170 23.97 -8.69 -4.71
C GLU A 170 23.82 -8.32 -6.19
N CYS A 171 22.94 -7.35 -6.46
CA CYS A 171 22.63 -6.90 -7.80
C CYS A 171 22.59 -5.36 -7.84
N ALA A 172 23.59 -4.77 -8.48
CA ALA A 172 23.72 -3.32 -8.59
C ALA A 172 22.53 -2.70 -9.35
N SER A 173 22.09 -3.31 -10.45
CA SER A 173 20.95 -2.83 -11.24
C SER A 173 19.65 -2.83 -10.43
N PHE A 174 19.46 -3.83 -9.56
CA PHE A 174 18.32 -3.87 -8.64
C PHE A 174 18.39 -2.74 -7.60
N GLY A 175 19.55 -2.49 -6.99
CA GLY A 175 19.74 -1.37 -6.05
C GLY A 175 19.50 0.00 -6.67
N GLU A 176 20.03 0.24 -7.88
CA GLU A 176 19.80 1.46 -8.65
C GLU A 176 18.31 1.63 -9.01
N TRP A 177 17.67 0.54 -9.46
CA TRP A 177 16.25 0.54 -9.75
C TRP A 177 15.43 0.87 -8.50
N ALA A 178 15.76 0.27 -7.35
CA ALA A 178 15.09 0.49 -6.07
C ALA A 178 15.14 1.97 -5.65
N GLY A 179 16.29 2.63 -5.79
CA GLY A 179 16.43 4.06 -5.50
C GLY A 179 15.59 4.95 -6.42
N ARG A 180 15.51 4.60 -7.72
CA ARG A 180 14.73 5.34 -8.72
C ARG A 180 13.22 5.15 -8.53
N ILE A 181 12.77 3.92 -8.24
CA ILE A 181 11.35 3.66 -8.02
C ILE A 181 10.87 4.30 -6.71
N ALA A 182 11.71 4.33 -5.67
CA ALA A 182 11.43 5.06 -4.44
C ALA A 182 11.14 6.54 -4.70
N ALA A 183 12.03 7.21 -5.45
CA ALA A 183 11.84 8.62 -5.81
C ALA A 183 10.53 8.84 -6.59
N GLN A 184 10.23 7.95 -7.55
CA GLN A 184 9.01 8.03 -8.35
C GLN A 184 7.74 7.86 -7.49
N LEU A 185 7.79 6.98 -6.49
CA LEU A 185 6.70 6.75 -5.54
C LEU A 185 6.66 7.78 -4.39
N GLY A 186 7.53 8.80 -4.37
CA GLY A 186 7.57 9.79 -3.28
C GLY A 186 8.07 9.25 -1.94
N MET A 187 8.91 8.21 -1.99
CA MET A 187 9.55 7.56 -0.85
C MET A 187 11.01 8.01 -0.70
N ASP A 188 11.59 7.76 0.48
CA ASP A 188 13.02 8.01 0.68
C ASP A 188 13.86 7.02 -0.13
N SER A 189 14.62 7.53 -1.11
CA SER A 189 15.41 6.71 -2.04
C SER A 189 16.46 5.85 -1.35
N SER A 190 17.18 6.42 -0.39
CA SER A 190 18.21 5.69 0.36
C SER A 190 17.61 4.57 1.21
N SER A 191 16.55 4.89 1.96
CA SER A 191 15.91 3.97 2.89
C SER A 191 15.31 2.79 2.17
N LEU A 192 14.62 3.00 1.04
CA LEU A 192 14.08 1.89 0.26
C LEU A 192 15.21 1.10 -0.40
N ALA A 193 16.15 1.75 -1.10
CA ALA A 193 17.20 1.05 -1.85
C ALA A 193 18.09 0.17 -0.97
N GLN A 194 18.42 0.62 0.23
CA GLN A 194 19.27 -0.11 1.17
C GLN A 194 18.56 -1.26 1.89
N ARG A 195 17.23 -1.33 1.82
CA ARG A 195 16.40 -2.27 2.60
C ARG A 195 15.49 -3.15 1.76
N LEU A 196 15.35 -2.85 0.47
CA LEU A 196 14.51 -3.63 -0.43
C LEU A 196 15.18 -4.97 -0.71
N VAL A 197 14.42 -6.04 -0.49
CA VAL A 197 14.79 -7.42 -0.77
C VAL A 197 13.76 -7.97 -1.74
N LEU A 198 14.24 -8.48 -2.87
CA LEU A 198 13.41 -9.19 -3.82
C LEU A 198 13.46 -10.68 -3.52
N VAL A 199 12.31 -11.26 -3.23
CA VAL A 199 12.12 -12.68 -2.96
C VAL A 199 11.25 -13.33 -4.04
N SER A 200 11.12 -14.66 -4.02
CA SER A 200 10.18 -15.37 -4.89
C SER A 200 8.72 -14.96 -4.63
N ASP A 201 7.86 -15.16 -5.63
CA ASP A 201 6.43 -14.85 -5.50
C ASP A 201 5.79 -15.68 -4.37
N GLU A 202 6.22 -16.93 -4.17
CA GLU A 202 5.78 -17.81 -3.08
C GLU A 202 6.22 -17.31 -1.70
N ALA A 203 7.48 -16.87 -1.56
CA ALA A 203 7.97 -16.32 -0.30
C ALA A 203 7.22 -15.05 0.06
N PHE A 204 7.03 -14.13 -0.90
CA PHE A 204 6.25 -12.93 -0.67
C PHE A 204 4.79 -13.23 -0.34
N HIS A 205 4.17 -14.22 -0.99
CA HIS A 205 2.81 -14.63 -0.65
C HIS A 205 2.68 -15.12 0.78
N TYR A 206 3.60 -15.96 1.26
CA TYR A 206 3.65 -16.36 2.67
C TYR A 206 3.73 -15.14 3.59
N PHE A 207 4.69 -14.24 3.35
CA PHE A 207 4.89 -13.09 4.22
C PHE A 207 3.67 -12.15 4.27
N ALA A 208 3.10 -11.83 3.10
CA ALA A 208 1.94 -10.94 3.01
C ALA A 208 0.66 -11.54 3.62
N THR A 209 0.59 -12.86 3.79
CA THR A 209 -0.57 -13.56 4.37
C THR A 209 -0.37 -13.89 5.84
N MET A 210 0.85 -14.24 6.27
CA MET A 210 1.11 -14.78 7.59
C MET A 210 1.75 -13.78 8.57
N CYS A 211 2.43 -12.74 8.07
CA CYS A 211 3.23 -11.85 8.92
C CYS A 211 2.56 -10.49 9.18
N CYS A 212 1.23 -10.40 9.03
CA CYS A 212 0.47 -9.21 9.42
C CYS A 212 0.36 -9.10 10.94
N GLU A 213 0.20 -7.89 11.46
CA GLU A 213 0.12 -7.66 12.89
C GLU A 213 -1.21 -8.20 13.44
N ILE A 214 -1.15 -9.18 14.35
CA ILE A 214 -2.33 -9.71 15.05
C ILE A 214 -2.30 -9.21 16.50
N THR A 215 -3.23 -8.32 16.84
CA THR A 215 -3.29 -7.71 18.17
C THR A 215 -4.49 -8.23 18.96
N PRO A 216 -4.28 -8.94 20.10
CA PRO A 216 -5.36 -9.22 21.04
C PRO A 216 -5.79 -7.93 21.74
N ARG A 217 -7.09 -7.72 21.87
CA ARG A 217 -7.69 -6.59 22.58
C ARG A 217 -8.65 -7.09 23.63
N ILE A 218 -8.63 -6.39 24.76
CA ILE A 218 -9.53 -6.65 25.88
C ILE A 218 -10.31 -5.40 26.26
N ARG A 219 -11.49 -5.60 26.86
CA ARG A 219 -12.18 -4.56 27.64
C ARG A 219 -12.08 -4.91 29.11
N ILE A 220 -11.54 -3.98 29.89
CA ILE A 220 -11.43 -4.12 31.35
C ILE A 220 -12.72 -3.61 31.99
N ASP A 221 -13.23 -4.36 32.95
CA ASP A 221 -14.29 -3.95 33.86
C ASP A 221 -13.72 -2.98 34.90
N SER A 222 -14.32 -1.79 35.00
CA SER A 222 -13.78 -0.70 35.82
C SER A 222 -13.91 -0.92 37.33
N GLU A 223 -14.80 -1.80 37.78
CA GLU A 223 -15.01 -2.06 39.21
C GLU A 223 -14.06 -3.15 39.71
N THR A 224 -13.87 -4.19 38.89
CA THR A 224 -13.09 -5.39 39.26
C THR A 224 -11.64 -5.33 38.79
N SER A 225 -11.32 -4.44 37.84
CA SER A 225 -10.02 -4.40 37.13
C SER A 225 -9.66 -5.72 36.42
N THR A 226 -10.66 -6.55 36.10
CA THR A 226 -10.50 -7.79 35.32
C THR A 226 -11.10 -7.66 33.93
N VAL A 227 -10.80 -8.60 33.03
CA VAL A 227 -11.42 -8.63 31.69
C VAL A 227 -12.92 -8.86 31.83
N LYS A 228 -13.73 -8.05 31.13
CA LYS A 228 -15.17 -8.25 31.05
C LYS A 228 -15.49 -9.52 30.25
N ASP A 229 -16.45 -10.31 30.70
CA ASP A 229 -16.87 -11.53 30.02
C ASP A 229 -17.18 -11.30 28.54
N GLY A 230 -16.60 -12.13 27.67
CA GLY A 230 -16.77 -12.05 26.22
C GLY A 230 -16.08 -10.86 25.55
N ALA A 231 -15.25 -10.09 26.27
CA ALA A 231 -14.57 -8.91 25.74
C ALA A 231 -13.07 -9.12 25.50
N LEU A 232 -12.72 -10.26 24.89
CA LEU A 232 -11.42 -10.53 24.28
C LEU A 232 -11.65 -10.80 22.79
N TRP A 233 -10.92 -10.12 21.91
CA TRP A 233 -10.98 -10.32 20.46
C TRP A 233 -9.63 -10.04 19.80
N TYR A 234 -9.42 -10.55 18.59
CA TYR A 234 -8.22 -10.35 17.79
C TYR A 234 -8.50 -9.45 16.59
N GLU A 235 -7.65 -8.44 16.42
CA GLU A 235 -7.70 -7.53 15.28
C GLU A 235 -6.43 -7.67 14.44
N GLU A 236 -6.62 -7.76 13.13
CA GLU A 236 -5.52 -7.80 12.16
C GLU A 236 -5.22 -6.41 11.61
N TYR A 237 -3.94 -6.10 11.49
CA TYR A 237 -3.43 -4.82 11.01
C TYR A 237 -2.39 -5.02 9.91
N LEU A 238 -2.46 -4.17 8.89
CA LEU A 238 -1.39 -3.96 7.95
C LEU A 238 -0.26 -3.20 8.67
N PRO A 239 0.98 -3.70 8.69
CA PRO A 239 2.06 -3.07 9.45
C PRO A 239 2.38 -1.64 8.98
N ALA A 240 2.88 -0.82 9.90
CA ALA A 240 3.55 0.43 9.55
C ALA A 240 4.72 0.16 8.59
N GLU A 241 5.11 1.17 7.81
CA GLU A 241 6.05 1.11 6.68
C GLU A 241 5.53 0.39 5.42
N THR A 242 4.39 -0.30 5.45
CA THR A 242 3.88 -0.96 4.23
C THR A 242 3.68 0.02 3.08
N ILE A 243 4.24 -0.31 1.92
CA ILE A 243 4.13 0.48 0.69
C ILE A 243 3.11 -0.17 -0.24
N MET A 244 2.13 0.63 -0.64
CA MET A 244 1.07 0.25 -1.56
C MET A 244 0.96 1.27 -2.68
N TYR A 245 0.24 0.93 -3.75
CA TYR A 245 -0.02 1.84 -4.86
C TYR A 245 -1.40 1.62 -5.45
N GLY A 246 -1.94 2.65 -6.11
CA GLY A 246 -3.17 2.55 -6.87
C GLY A 246 -3.21 3.59 -8.00
N ILE A 247 -4.30 3.58 -8.74
CA ILE A 247 -4.59 4.50 -9.83
C ILE A 247 -5.74 5.39 -9.43
N VAL A 248 -5.60 6.70 -9.67
CA VAL A 248 -6.70 7.65 -9.60
C VAL A 248 -6.98 8.20 -11.00
N TRP A 249 -8.24 8.32 -11.38
CA TRP A 249 -8.63 8.96 -12.63
C TRP A 249 -9.88 9.82 -12.45
N CYS A 250 -10.10 10.68 -13.43
CA CYS A 250 -11.29 11.50 -13.50
C CYS A 250 -12.18 11.00 -14.65
N ASP A 251 -13.35 10.49 -14.30
CA ASP A 251 -14.42 10.15 -15.21
C ASP A 251 -15.30 11.39 -15.50
N ARG A 252 -16.40 11.21 -16.22
CA ARG A 252 -17.33 12.30 -16.58
C ARG A 252 -17.87 13.00 -15.32
N ILE A 253 -17.76 14.32 -15.31
CA ILE A 253 -18.32 15.17 -14.26
C ILE A 253 -19.86 15.23 -14.41
N PRO A 254 -20.63 14.86 -13.38
CA PRO A 254 -22.09 15.00 -13.40
C PRO A 254 -22.49 16.46 -13.28
N GLY A 255 -23.40 16.92 -14.15
CA GLY A 255 -23.85 18.30 -14.18
C GLY A 255 -22.91 19.21 -14.97
N VAL A 256 -23.49 20.12 -15.76
CA VAL A 256 -22.76 21.06 -16.60
C VAL A 256 -22.32 22.26 -15.76
N SER A 257 -21.37 22.08 -14.84
CA SER A 257 -20.65 23.23 -14.30
C SER A 257 -19.57 23.62 -15.31
N PRO A 258 -19.68 24.75 -16.04
CA PRO A 258 -18.74 25.09 -17.11
C PRO A 258 -17.31 25.32 -16.61
N SER A 259 -17.14 25.55 -15.29
CA SER A 259 -15.86 25.86 -14.65
C SER A 259 -15.06 24.62 -14.21
N LEU A 260 -15.69 23.45 -14.10
CA LEU A 260 -15.03 22.22 -13.63
C LEU A 260 -14.67 21.33 -14.82
N THR A 261 -13.38 21.17 -15.07
CA THR A 261 -12.84 20.26 -16.08
C THR A 261 -12.33 18.98 -15.42
N THR A 262 -12.30 17.89 -16.17
CA THR A 262 -11.79 16.61 -15.68
C THR A 262 -10.32 16.71 -15.28
N SER A 263 -9.51 17.44 -16.05
CA SER A 263 -8.12 17.75 -15.72
C SER A 263 -8.01 18.61 -14.47
N GLY A 264 -8.82 19.67 -14.34
CA GLY A 264 -8.79 20.57 -13.18
C GLY A 264 -9.09 19.85 -11.87
N LEU A 265 -10.08 18.96 -11.85
CA LEU A 265 -10.36 18.13 -10.67
C LEU A 265 -9.20 17.19 -10.32
N LEU A 266 -8.60 16.56 -11.33
CA LEU A 266 -7.48 15.65 -11.11
C LEU A 266 -6.21 16.39 -10.70
N ASP A 267 -6.01 17.63 -11.15
CA ASP A 267 -4.87 18.48 -10.78
C ASP A 267 -4.92 18.91 -9.31
N GLU A 268 -6.11 19.06 -8.74
CA GLU A 268 -6.25 19.24 -7.31
C GLU A 268 -5.85 18.00 -6.51
N VAL A 269 -5.96 16.81 -7.11
CA VAL A 269 -5.49 15.54 -6.57
C VAL A 269 -4.01 15.36 -6.94
N ALA A 270 -3.16 16.09 -6.23
CA ALA A 270 -1.72 16.12 -6.47
C ALA A 270 -0.93 16.30 -5.16
N GLY A 271 0.39 16.17 -5.29
CA GLY A 271 1.33 16.37 -4.19
C GLY A 271 1.37 15.23 -3.18
N GLU A 272 1.80 15.54 -1.97
CA GLU A 272 1.81 14.62 -0.85
C GLU A 272 0.75 15.03 0.19
N VAL A 273 0.10 14.05 0.79
CA VAL A 273 -0.89 14.26 1.83
C VAL A 273 -0.79 13.17 2.89
N VAL A 274 -0.78 13.59 4.15
CA VAL A 274 -0.98 12.68 5.28
C VAL A 274 -2.47 12.59 5.55
N MET A 275 -3.01 11.38 5.56
CA MET A 275 -4.44 11.15 5.74
C MET A 275 -4.72 9.96 6.66
N GLN A 276 -5.92 9.98 7.23
CA GLN A 276 -6.44 8.95 8.10
C GLN A 276 -7.31 7.99 7.28
N ILE A 277 -7.06 6.68 7.37
CA ILE A 277 -7.81 5.65 6.66
C ILE A 277 -8.16 4.47 7.57
N GLY A 278 -9.29 3.83 7.30
CA GLY A 278 -9.74 2.66 8.06
C GLY A 278 -10.33 3.02 9.43
N GLY A 279 -10.43 2.00 10.28
CA GLY A 279 -10.95 2.10 11.64
C GLY A 279 -9.86 2.37 12.68
N ASN A 280 -10.24 2.33 13.96
CA ASN A 280 -9.32 2.43 15.10
C ASN A 280 -8.49 3.74 15.16
N THR A 281 -9.01 4.83 14.57
CA THR A 281 -8.40 6.17 14.61
C THR A 281 -8.08 6.65 16.03
N SER A 282 -9.00 6.45 16.98
CA SER A 282 -8.83 6.91 18.37
C SER A 282 -7.76 6.16 19.16
N VAL A 283 -7.23 5.07 18.60
CA VAL A 283 -6.12 4.29 19.17
C VAL A 283 -4.87 4.31 18.27
N GLY A 284 -4.74 5.37 17.46
CA GLY A 284 -3.53 5.69 16.70
C GLY A 284 -3.25 4.75 15.54
N LYS A 285 -4.30 4.19 14.91
CA LYS A 285 -4.20 3.32 13.73
C LYS A 285 -4.65 4.08 12.49
N GLY A 286 -4.17 3.72 11.32
CA GLY A 286 -4.70 4.23 10.05
C GLY A 286 -4.07 5.51 9.48
N LEU A 287 -3.01 6.04 10.08
CA LEU A 287 -2.28 7.17 9.51
C LEU A 287 -1.40 6.72 8.34
N VAL A 288 -1.56 7.35 7.18
CA VAL A 288 -0.80 7.05 5.96
C VAL A 288 -0.30 8.31 5.26
N LYS A 289 0.85 8.23 4.59
CA LYS A 289 1.32 9.22 3.63
C LYS A 289 0.93 8.76 2.22
N CYS A 290 0.15 9.55 1.51
CA CYS A 290 -0.20 9.33 0.11
C CYS A 290 0.56 10.33 -0.77
N ALA A 291 1.20 9.85 -1.84
CA ALA A 291 1.88 10.69 -2.81
C ALA A 291 1.36 10.41 -4.23
N TYR A 292 1.07 11.46 -4.99
CA TYR A 292 0.68 11.34 -6.39
C TYR A 292 1.91 11.42 -7.27
N VAL A 293 2.12 10.38 -8.06
CA VAL A 293 3.31 10.22 -8.90
C VAL A 293 3.27 11.29 -9.99
N LYS A 294 4.35 12.07 -10.09
CA LYS A 294 4.48 13.13 -11.10
C LYS A 294 4.65 12.47 -12.47
N GLU A 295 4.02 13.05 -13.50
CA GLU A 295 4.36 12.71 -14.88
C GLU A 295 5.85 13.00 -15.08
N GLY A 296 6.62 11.99 -15.49
CA GLY A 296 8.01 12.22 -15.88
C GLY A 296 8.05 13.23 -17.01
N GLU A 297 8.95 14.21 -16.92
CA GLU A 297 9.17 15.19 -18.00
C GLU A 297 9.39 14.45 -19.34
N ARG A 298 8.76 14.96 -20.40
CA ARG A 298 8.69 14.30 -21.71
C ARG A 298 10.04 14.15 -22.36
#